data_AF-A0A1H9R7R8-F1
#
_entry.id   AF-A0A1H9R7R8-F1
#
_cell.length_a   1.000
_cell.length_b   1.000
_cell.length_c   1.000
_cell.angle_alpha   90.00
_cell.angle_beta   90.00
_cell.angle_gamma   90.00
#
_symmetry.space_group_name_H-M   'P 1'
#
loop_
_entity.id
_entity.type
_entity.pdbx_description
1 polymer ?
#
loop_
_entity_poly.entity_id
_entity_poly.type
_entity_poly.pdbx_seq_one_letter_code
_entity_poly.pdbx_strand_id
1 'polypeptide(L)'
;MSDPKQSELDTLYADADAGVQEARQRVRDASVGKDSARLDTALDELEAALAHREAARLRTREDAWILTALGAANAIDPEFHGADAPQSSDADSGGEPPLAG
;
A
#
# COMPACT_ATOMS: atom_id res chain seq x y z
N MET A 1 -11.96 -10.15 3.13
CA MET A 1 -12.62 -9.39 2.05
C MET A 1 -11.74 -8.19 1.78
N SER A 2 -11.21 -8.05 0.56
CA SER A 2 -10.35 -6.90 0.21
C SER A 2 -11.18 -5.63 0.17
N ASP A 3 -10.60 -4.52 0.62
CA ASP A 3 -11.26 -3.21 0.56
C ASP A 3 -11.35 -2.75 -0.91
N PRO A 4 -12.54 -2.44 -1.44
CA PRO A 4 -12.70 -1.99 -2.83
C PRO A 4 -11.83 -0.76 -3.16
N LYS A 5 -11.57 0.14 -2.19
CA LYS A 5 -10.70 1.31 -2.41
C LYS A 5 -9.24 0.93 -2.56
N GLN A 6 -8.77 -0.08 -1.83
CA GLN A 6 -7.41 -0.61 -2.02
C GLN A 6 -7.27 -1.25 -3.40
N SER A 7 -8.27 -2.00 -3.85
CA SER A 7 -8.26 -2.62 -5.18
C SER A 7 -8.21 -1.60 -6.32
N GLU A 8 -8.88 -0.45 -6.18
CA GLU A 8 -8.81 0.64 -7.14
C GLU A 8 -7.42 1.30 -7.18
N LEU A 9 -6.81 1.54 -6.01
CA LEU A 9 -5.45 2.12 -5.90
C LEU A 9 -4.38 1.18 -6.45
N ASP A 10 -4.50 -0.13 -6.18
CA ASP A 10 -3.58 -1.14 -6.71
C ASP A 10 -3.68 -1.24 -8.24
N THR A 11 -4.90 -1.11 -8.77
CA THR A 11 -5.14 -1.05 -10.23
C THR A 11 -4.53 0.20 -10.85
N LEU A 12 -4.69 1.36 -10.21
CA LEU A 12 -4.10 2.62 -10.65
C LEU A 12 -2.56 2.54 -10.70
N TYR A 13 -1.94 1.93 -9.69
CA TYR A 13 -0.50 1.75 -9.66
C TYR A 13 -0.01 0.76 -10.72
N ALA A 14 -0.75 -0.33 -10.95
CA ALA A 14 -0.42 -1.32 -11.99
C ALA A 14 -0.51 -0.72 -13.41
N ASP A 15 -1.51 0.12 -13.67
CA ASP A 15 -1.64 0.86 -14.93
C ASP A 15 -0.47 1.83 -15.13
N ALA A 16 -0.11 2.58 -14.08
CA ALA A 16 1.04 3.48 -14.12
C ALA A 16 2.38 2.74 -14.35
N ASP A 17 2.55 1.53 -13.80
CA ASP A 17 3.73 0.69 -14.06
C ASP A 17 3.78 0.21 -15.52
N ALA A 18 2.63 -0.19 -16.09
CA ALA A 18 2.52 -0.56 -17.49
C ALA A 18 2.94 0.61 -18.42
N GLY A 19 2.48 1.83 -18.12
CA GLY A 19 2.88 3.04 -18.85
C GLY A 19 4.40 3.29 -18.81
N VAL A 20 5.06 3.03 -17.67
CA VAL A 20 6.53 3.12 -17.57
C VAL A 20 7.22 2.06 -18.42
N GLN A 21 6.72 0.83 -18.46
CA GLN A 21 7.33 -0.21 -19.31
C GLN A 21 7.20 0.12 -20.80
N GLU A 22 6.07 0.68 -21.22
CA GLU A 22 5.86 1.13 -22.59
C GLU A 22 6.81 2.27 -22.96
N ALA A 23 6.93 3.30 -22.11
CA ALA A 23 7.85 4.41 -22.34
C ALA A 23 9.32 3.93 -22.39
N ARG A 24 9.71 2.98 -21.54
CA ARG A 24 11.04 2.33 -21.61
C ARG A 24 11.27 1.61 -22.93
N GLN A 25 10.24 0.96 -23.47
CA GLN A 25 10.35 0.32 -24.77
C GLN A 25 10.56 1.36 -25.88
N ARG A 26 9.82 2.47 -25.85
CA ARG A 26 10.01 3.57 -26.82
C ARG A 26 11.40 4.17 -26.76
N VAL A 27 11.98 4.34 -25.56
CA VAL A 27 13.37 4.80 -25.40
C VAL A 27 14.37 3.79 -26.01
N ARG A 28 14.17 2.49 -25.80
CA ARG A 28 15.00 1.45 -26.43
C ARG A 28 14.87 1.47 -27.95
N ASP A 29 13.67 1.63 -28.48
CA ASP A 29 13.44 1.68 -29.91
C ASP A 29 14.04 2.96 -30.53
N ALA A 30 13.95 4.09 -29.83
CA ALA A 30 14.53 5.36 -30.25
C ALA A 30 16.06 5.36 -30.19
N SER A 31 16.67 4.67 -29.21
CA SER A 31 18.13 4.62 -29.05
C SER A 31 18.84 3.76 -30.10
N VAL A 32 18.13 2.85 -30.76
CA VAL A 32 18.62 2.12 -31.93
C VAL A 32 18.66 3.03 -33.18
N GLY A 33 17.86 4.10 -33.19
CA GLY A 33 17.87 5.11 -34.23
C GLY A 33 19.02 6.11 -34.10
N LYS A 34 19.30 6.84 -35.18
CA LYS A 34 20.22 8.00 -35.17
C LYS A 34 19.49 9.33 -34.92
N ASP A 35 18.19 9.28 -34.64
CA ASP A 35 17.34 10.45 -34.45
C ASP A 35 17.33 10.86 -32.99
N SER A 36 18.20 11.82 -32.64
CA SER A 36 18.32 12.33 -31.29
C SER A 36 17.07 13.04 -30.81
N ALA A 37 16.32 13.72 -31.68
CA ALA A 37 15.09 14.42 -31.29
C ALA A 37 14.01 13.41 -30.87
N ARG A 38 13.94 12.27 -31.57
CA ARG A 38 13.05 11.17 -31.20
C ARG A 38 13.47 10.51 -29.89
N LEU A 39 14.77 10.39 -29.62
CA LEU A 39 15.27 9.89 -28.35
C LEU A 39 14.94 10.84 -27.20
N ASP A 40 15.15 12.14 -27.37
CA ASP A 40 14.82 13.16 -26.36
C ASP A 40 13.31 13.13 -26.03
N THR A 41 12.45 13.08 -27.07
CA THR A 41 10.99 12.95 -26.88
C THR A 41 10.63 11.68 -26.10
N ALA A 42 11.27 10.55 -26.40
CA ALA A 42 11.00 9.29 -25.70
C ALA A 42 11.47 9.33 -24.24
N LEU A 43 12.55 10.07 -23.95
CA LEU A 43 13.03 10.29 -22.58
C LEU A 43 12.09 11.21 -21.79
N ASP A 44 11.57 12.27 -22.40
CA ASP A 44 10.56 13.14 -21.79
C ASP A 44 9.28 12.35 -21.46
N GLU A 45 8.82 11.50 -22.37
CA GLU A 45 7.68 10.60 -22.13
C GLU A 45 7.95 9.62 -20.97
N LEU A 46 9.17 9.09 -20.87
CA LEU A 46 9.58 8.22 -19.77
C LEU A 46 9.61 8.96 -18.43
N GLU A 47 10.10 10.20 -18.41
CA GLU A 47 10.08 11.04 -17.21
C GLU A 47 8.64 11.32 -16.74
N ALA A 48 7.75 11.66 -17.66
CA ALA A 48 6.34 11.86 -17.36
C ALA A 48 5.67 10.59 -16.80
N ALA A 49 5.96 9.42 -17.40
CA ALA A 49 5.43 8.14 -16.91
C ALA A 49 5.96 7.79 -15.51
N LEU A 50 7.24 8.06 -15.23
CA LEU A 50 7.83 7.85 -13.91
C LEU A 50 7.22 8.79 -12.86
N ALA A 51 6.99 10.06 -13.21
CA ALA A 51 6.31 11.00 -12.33
C ALA A 51 4.88 10.57 -12.03
N HIS A 52 4.15 10.05 -13.03
CA HIS A 52 2.80 9.51 -12.84
C HIS A 52 2.77 8.30 -11.90
N ARG A 53 3.70 7.35 -12.08
CA ARG A 53 3.84 6.19 -11.18
C ARG A 53 4.18 6.59 -9.75
N GLU A 54 5.05 7.57 -9.57
CA GLU A 54 5.40 8.06 -8.23
C GLU A 54 4.22 8.78 -7.57
N ALA A 55 3.45 9.58 -8.33
CA ALA A 55 2.21 10.18 -7.83
C ALA A 55 1.18 9.12 -7.41
N ALA A 56 1.00 8.06 -8.21
CA ALA A 56 0.15 6.93 -7.84
C ALA A 56 0.63 6.24 -6.55
N ARG A 57 1.95 6.03 -6.41
CA ARG A 57 2.56 5.42 -5.22
C ARG A 57 2.33 6.26 -3.95
N LEU A 58 2.49 7.57 -4.04
CA LEU A 58 2.31 8.48 -2.90
C LEU A 58 0.86 8.47 -2.42
N ARG A 59 -0.10 8.49 -3.34
CA ARG A 59 -1.53 8.43 -3.03
C ARG A 59 -1.91 7.18 -2.23
N THR A 60 -1.41 6.01 -2.65
CA THR A 60 -1.64 4.75 -1.92
C THR A 60 -1.06 4.78 -0.50
N ARG A 61 0.09 5.45 -0.31
CA ARG A 61 0.74 5.55 1.01
C ARG A 61 0.01 6.52 1.95
N GLU A 62 -0.45 7.66 1.45
CA GLU A 62 -1.21 8.64 2.23
C GLU A 62 -2.52 8.05 2.73
N ASP A 63 -3.27 7.36 1.86
CA ASP A 63 -4.53 6.71 2.24
C ASP A 63 -4.32 5.61 3.28
N ALA A 64 -3.25 4.81 3.16
CA ALA A 64 -2.89 3.79 4.15
C ALA A 64 -2.53 4.41 5.52
N TRP A 65 -1.85 5.55 5.53
CA TRP A 65 -1.52 6.27 6.76
C TRP A 65 -2.76 6.87 7.42
N ILE A 66 -3.68 7.47 6.65
CA ILE A 66 -4.95 8.02 7.15
C ILE A 66 -5.80 6.91 7.78
N LEU A 67 -5.95 5.76 7.12
CA LEU A 67 -6.71 4.63 7.66
C LEU A 67 -6.09 4.08 8.95
N THR A 68 -4.76 4.02 9.02
CA THR A 68 -4.04 3.61 10.22
C THR A 68 -4.22 4.60 11.36
N ALA A 69 -4.11 5.90 11.08
CA ALA A 69 -4.31 6.96 12.07
C ALA A 69 -5.76 7.00 12.58
N LEU A 70 -6.74 6.78 11.69
CA LEU A 70 -8.15 6.69 12.07
C LEU A 70 -8.43 5.46 12.93
N GLY A 71 -7.87 4.30 12.58
CA GLY A 71 -7.95 3.08 13.40
C GLY A 71 -7.31 3.26 14.78
N ALA A 72 -6.16 3.91 14.86
CA ALA A 72 -5.50 4.21 16.11
C ALA A 72 -6.29 5.22 16.96
N ALA A 73 -6.85 6.27 16.36
CA ALA A 73 -7.70 7.23 17.07
C ALA A 73 -8.98 6.58 17.63
N ASN A 74 -9.59 5.68 16.87
CA ASN A 74 -10.80 4.95 17.29
C ASN A 74 -10.51 3.90 18.38
N ALA A 75 -9.26 3.44 18.51
CA ALA A 75 -8.83 2.49 19.55
C ALA A 75 -8.45 3.17 20.88
N ILE A 76 -8.39 4.50 20.93
CA ILE A 76 -8.00 5.27 22.12
C ILE A 76 -9.22 5.76 22.91
N ASP A 77 -10.43 5.72 22.34
CA ASP A 77 -11.67 6.12 23.03
C ASP A 77 -12.36 4.94 23.72
N PRO A 78 -12.27 4.82 25.06
CA PRO A 78 -12.90 3.74 25.80
C PRO A 78 -14.45 3.85 25.88
N GLU A 79 -15.06 4.99 25.55
CA GLU A 79 -16.53 5.15 25.63
C GLU A 79 -17.28 4.47 24.47
N PHE A 80 -16.57 4.06 23.41
CA PHE A 80 -17.11 3.28 22.28
C PHE A 80 -16.85 1.77 22.37
N HIS A 81 -16.15 1.31 23.41
CA HIS A 81 -16.12 -0.11 23.78
C HIS A 81 -17.41 -0.44 24.52
N GLY A 82 -18.44 -0.81 23.76
CA GLY A 82 -19.56 -1.56 24.32
C GLY A 82 -19.02 -2.68 25.21
N ALA A 83 -19.51 -2.72 26.45
CA ALA A 83 -19.19 -3.75 27.41
C ALA A 83 -19.18 -5.14 26.73
N ASP A 84 -18.21 -5.97 27.10
CA ASP A 84 -17.89 -7.31 26.55
C ASP A 84 -16.79 -7.36 25.48
N ALA A 85 -15.59 -6.91 25.84
CA ALA A 85 -14.40 -7.63 25.39
C ALA A 85 -14.24 -8.86 26.31
N PRO A 86 -14.43 -10.12 25.83
CA PRO A 86 -14.09 -11.27 26.65
C PRO A 86 -12.58 -11.23 26.90
N GLN A 87 -12.22 -11.11 28.18
CA GLN A 87 -10.87 -11.33 28.64
C GLN A 87 -10.41 -12.69 28.11
N SER A 88 -9.38 -12.66 27.26
CA SER A 88 -8.63 -13.85 26.89
C SER A 88 -8.05 -14.43 28.18
N SER A 89 -8.69 -15.47 28.71
CA SER A 89 -8.23 -16.23 29.86
C SER A 89 -7.11 -17.16 29.42
N ASP A 90 -5.93 -16.59 29.23
CA ASP A 90 -4.65 -17.31 29.23
C ASP A 90 -3.72 -16.60 30.21
N ALA A 91 -3.96 -16.84 31.50
CA ALA A 91 -2.98 -16.59 32.55
C ALA A 91 -3.00 -17.77 33.52
N ASP A 92 -2.16 -18.73 33.17
CA ASP A 92 -1.48 -19.66 34.06
C ASP A 92 -1.20 -19.04 35.44
N SER A 93 -1.60 -19.72 36.50
CA SER A 93 -1.06 -19.52 37.84
C SER A 93 -1.09 -20.86 38.55
N GLY A 94 0.06 -21.53 38.48
CA GLY A 94 0.31 -22.84 39.04
C GLY A 94 0.22 -22.92 40.56
N GLY A 95 0.16 -24.16 41.03
CA GLY A 95 0.23 -24.51 42.45
C GLY A 95 -0.35 -25.90 42.75
N GLU A 96 0.38 -26.97 42.40
CA GLU A 96 0.23 -28.28 43.08
C GLU A 96 0.89 -28.19 44.49
N PRO A 97 0.69 -29.12 45.47
CA PRO A 97 0.03 -30.44 45.44
C PRO A 97 -0.79 -30.75 46.74
N PRO A 98 -0.84 -32.00 47.28
CA PRO A 98 -1.95 -32.98 47.20
C PRO A 98 -2.69 -33.21 48.54
N LEU A 99 -3.80 -33.99 48.56
CA LEU A 99 -4.10 -35.07 49.54
C LEU A 99 -5.59 -35.47 49.63
N ALA A 100 -5.78 -36.79 49.57
CA ALA A 100 -6.77 -37.67 50.22
C ALA A 100 -8.06 -37.10 50.86
N GLY A 101 -9.16 -37.74 50.50
CA GLY A 101 -10.45 -37.79 51.22
C GLY A 101 -11.35 -38.86 50.63
#